data_AF-A0A2T7TW44-F1
#
_entry.id   AF-A0A2T7TW44-F1
#
_cell.length_a   1.000
_cell.length_b   1.000
_cell.length_c   1.000
_cell.angle_alpha   90.00
_cell.angle_beta   90.00
_cell.angle_gamma   90.00
#
_symmetry.space_group_name_H-M   'P 1'
#
loop_
_entity.id
_entity.type
_entity.pdbx_description
1 polymer ?
#
loop_
_entity_poly.entity_id
_entity_poly.type
_entity_poly.pdbx_seq_one_letter_code
_entity_poly.pdbx_strand_id
1 'polypeptide(L)' 'MVKESQLHQEFLDLEKAMRVLDMQLADALHRIRHSSSADLVEKAKQDEKLLLGELDRLMTRMRAIEGQLLQIQKTATRH' A
#
# COMPACT_ATOMS: atom_id res chain seq x y z
N MET A 1 15.65 -14.82 -14.16
CA MET A 1 16.02 -14.82 -12.73
C MET A 1 16.21 -13.41 -12.17
N VAL A 2 17.11 -12.54 -12.68
CA VAL A 2 17.33 -11.19 -12.10
C VAL A 2 16.06 -10.33 -12.02
N LYS A 3 15.27 -10.26 -13.10
CA LYS A 3 14.02 -9.48 -13.13
C LYS A 3 12.97 -10.00 -12.15
N GLU A 4 12.88 -11.32 -11.98
CA GLU A 4 11.95 -11.95 -11.05
C GLU A 4 12.34 -11.64 -9.60
N SER A 5 13.62 -11.74 -9.25
CA SER A 5 14.12 -11.36 -7.92
C SER A 5 13.89 -9.87 -7.61
N GLN A 6 14.05 -8.99 -8.60
CA GLN A 6 13.74 -7.56 -8.46
C GLN A 6 12.25 -7.32 -8.17
N LEU A 7 11.35 -8.00 -8.89
CA LEU A 7 9.92 -7.90 -8.68
C LEU A 7 9.49 -8.40 -7.30
N HIS A 8 10.07 -9.50 -6.81
CA HIS A 8 9.82 -9.98 -5.45
C HIS A 8 10.32 -8.99 -4.40
N GLN A 9 11.50 -8.42 -4.58
CA GLN A 9 12.02 -7.41 -3.65
C GLN A 9 11.13 -6.18 -3.62
N GLU A 10 10.71 -5.68 -4.79
CA GLU A 10 9.78 -4.56 -4.89
C GLU A 10 8.45 -4.89 -4.20
N PHE A 11 7.92 -6.10 -4.37
CA PHE A 11 6.70 -6.54 -3.68
C PHE A 11 6.86 -6.50 -2.15
N LEU A 12 7.96 -7.02 -1.61
CA LEU A 12 8.24 -6.98 -0.16
C LEU A 12 8.35 -5.55 0.36
N ASP A 13 8.91 -4.64 -0.41
CA ASP A 13 9.04 -3.23 -0.02
C ASP A 13 7.68 -2.51 -0.05
N LEU A 14 6.81 -2.85 -0.99
CA LEU A 14 5.41 -2.38 -1.00
C LEU A 14 4.62 -2.94 0.19
N GLU A 15 4.80 -4.21 0.58
CA GLU A 15 4.15 -4.77 1.77
C GLU A 15 4.57 -4.03 3.05
N LYS A 16 5.85 -3.66 3.18
CA LYS A 16 6.33 -2.84 4.31
C LYS A 16 5.67 -1.46 4.31
N ALA A 17 5.62 -0.81 3.15
CA ALA A 17 4.98 0.50 3.01
C ALA A 17 3.47 0.45 3.35
N MET A 18 2.78 -0.62 2.97
CA MET A 18 1.36 -0.84 3.30
C MET A 18 1.13 -0.87 4.82
N ARG A 19 1.97 -1.60 5.57
CA ARG A 19 1.87 -1.66 7.04
C ARG A 19 2.05 -0.30 7.70
N VAL A 20 2.94 0.55 7.15
CA VAL A 20 3.13 1.92 7.65
C VAL A 20 1.89 2.76 7.40
N LEU A 21 1.31 2.68 6.19
CA LEU A 21 0.09 3.40 5.84
C LEU A 21 -1.10 2.94 6.69
N ASP A 22 -1.24 1.63 6.94
CA ASP A 22 -2.30 1.09 7.82
C ASP A 22 -2.19 1.64 9.24
N MET A 23 -0.97 1.70 9.81
CA MET A 23 -0.73 2.29 11.12
C MET A 23 -1.11 3.78 11.15
N GLN A 24 -0.70 4.54 10.13
CA GLN A 24 -1.01 5.97 10.01
C GLN A 24 -2.51 6.20 9.85
N LEU A 25 -3.20 5.35 9.09
CA LEU A 25 -4.64 5.42 8.89
C LEU A 25 -5.38 5.12 10.20
N ALA A 26 -4.95 4.11 10.94
CA ALA A 26 -5.51 3.80 12.26
C ALA A 26 -5.38 4.98 13.22
N ASP A 27 -4.24 5.67 13.22
CA ASP A 27 -4.03 6.89 14.02
C ASP A 27 -4.94 8.05 13.56
N ALA A 28 -5.03 8.32 12.25
CA ALA A 28 -5.94 9.35 11.73
C ALA A 28 -7.39 9.08 12.15
N LEU A 29 -7.85 7.84 12.00
CA LEU A 29 -9.19 7.40 12.42
C LEU A 29 -9.41 7.54 13.93
N HIS A 30 -8.39 7.26 14.74
CA HIS A 30 -8.44 7.48 16.18
C HIS A 30 -8.57 8.96 16.52
N ARG A 31 -7.78 9.83 15.88
CA ARG A 31 -7.85 11.29 16.04
C ARG A 31 -9.23 11.85 15.65
N ILE A 32 -9.82 11.37 14.56
CA ILE A 32 -11.18 11.77 14.14
C ILE A 32 -12.22 11.44 15.22
N ARG A 33 -12.14 10.24 15.82
CA ARG A 33 -13.14 9.78 16.80
C ARG A 33 -13.01 10.43 18.18
N HIS A 34 -11.80 10.78 18.59
CA HIS A 34 -11.52 11.13 19.99
C HIS A 34 -11.01 12.56 20.20
N SER A 35 -10.71 13.32 19.15
CA SER A 35 -10.31 14.72 19.29
C SER A 35 -11.50 15.60 19.68
N SER A 36 -11.28 16.50 20.65
CA SER A 36 -12.23 17.53 21.04
C SER A 36 -12.09 18.84 20.24
N SER A 37 -11.05 18.96 19.41
CA SER A 37 -10.82 20.14 18.57
C SER A 37 -11.29 19.88 17.13
N ALA A 38 -12.18 20.76 16.64
CA ALA A 38 -12.72 20.69 15.29
C ALA A 38 -11.63 20.80 14.22
N ASP A 39 -10.64 21.70 14.41
CA ASP A 39 -9.54 21.87 13.47
C ASP A 39 -8.66 20.61 13.38
N LEU A 40 -8.44 19.94 14.52
CA LEU A 40 -7.69 18.68 14.55
C LEU A 40 -8.47 17.53 13.90
N VAL A 41 -9.80 17.51 14.04
CA VAL A 41 -10.65 16.53 13.36
C VAL A 41 -10.61 16.74 11.85
N GLU A 42 -10.74 17.98 11.37
CA GLU A 42 -10.69 18.26 9.93
C GLU A 42 -9.33 17.92 9.33
N LYS A 43 -8.23 18.24 10.03
CA LYS A 43 -6.90 17.80 9.62
C LYS A 43 -6.80 16.27 9.55
N ALA A 44 -7.32 15.55 10.55
CA ALA A 44 -7.27 14.09 10.57
C ALA A 44 -8.10 13.45 9.44
N LYS A 45 -9.22 14.06 9.02
CA LYS A 45 -9.98 13.63 7.82
C LYS A 45 -9.21 13.87 6.52
N GLN A 46 -8.46 14.96 6.44
CA GLN A 46 -7.58 15.21 5.29
C GLN A 46 -6.45 14.18 5.24
N ASP A 47 -5.83 13.89 6.39
CA ASP A 47 -4.82 12.83 6.53
C ASP A 47 -5.41 11.48 6.08
N GLU A 48 -6.59 11.09 6.57
CA GLU A 48 -7.30 9.86 6.19
C GLU A 48 -7.48 9.75 4.67
N LYS A 49 -8.00 10.81 4.03
CA LYS A 49 -8.23 10.83 2.58
C LYS A 49 -6.94 10.65 1.78
N LEU A 50 -5.85 11.29 2.22
CA LEU A 50 -4.54 11.16 1.58
C LEU A 50 -4.00 9.73 1.73
N LEU A 51 -4.07 9.18 2.93
CA LEU A 51 -3.58 7.83 3.24
C LEU A 51 -4.34 6.76 2.45
N LEU A 52 -5.66 6.88 2.34
CA LEU A 52 -6.47 5.98 1.50
C LEU A 52 -6.10 6.07 0.02
N GLY A 53 -5.78 7.28 -0.47
CA GLY A 53 -5.29 7.48 -1.84
C GLY A 53 -3.93 6.81 -2.09
N GLU A 54 -3.01 6.88 -1.12
CA GLU A 54 -1.71 6.19 -1.23
C GLU A 54 -1.86 4.66 -1.14
N LEU A 55 -2.76 4.17 -0.28
CA LEU A 55 -3.07 2.74 -0.20
C LEU A 55 -3.61 2.19 -1.54
N ASP A 56 -4.51 2.91 -2.20
CA ASP A 56 -5.05 2.52 -3.51
C ASP A 56 -3.94 2.43 -4.59
N ARG A 57 -3.04 3.42 -4.61
CA ARG A 57 -1.88 3.42 -5.53
C ARG A 57 -0.96 2.24 -5.26
N LEU A 58 -0.67 1.96 -3.99
CA LEU A 58 0.19 0.86 -3.57
C LEU A 58 -0.43 -0.49 -3.98
N MET A 59 -1.71 -0.70 -3.67
CA MET A 59 -2.48 -1.89 -4.07
C MET A 59 -2.47 -2.09 -5.59
N THR A 60 -2.64 -1.01 -6.35
CA THR A 60 -2.56 -1.04 -7.82
C THR A 60 -1.17 -1.48 -8.29
N ARG A 61 -0.10 -0.99 -7.66
CA ARG A 61 1.27 -1.39 -7.99
C ARG A 61 1.55 -2.86 -7.63
N MET A 62 1.12 -3.32 -6.45
CA MET A 62 1.27 -4.71 -6.03
C MET A 62 0.60 -5.66 -7.02
N ARG A 63 -0.65 -5.38 -7.41
CA ARG A 63 -1.37 -6.19 -8.42
C ARG A 63 -0.66 -6.24 -9.76
N ALA A 64 -0.05 -5.13 -10.20
CA ALA A 64 0.73 -5.10 -11.43
C ALA A 64 1.98 -6.00 -11.35
N ILE A 65 2.67 -6.01 -10.22
CA ILE A 65 3.84 -6.87 -9.97
C ILE A 65 3.43 -8.34 -9.92
N GLU A 66 2.37 -8.70 -9.19
CA GLU A 66 1.83 -10.06 -9.15
C GLU A 66 1.49 -10.56 -10.56
N GLY A 67 0.86 -9.71 -11.37
CA GLY A 67 0.57 -10.01 -12.76
C GLY A 67 1.83 -10.30 -13.58
N GLN A 68 2.91 -9.54 -13.38
CA GLN A 68 4.19 -9.80 -14.05
C GLN A 68 4.85 -11.09 -13.57
N LEU A 69 4.85 -11.37 -12.28
CA LEU A 69 5.38 -12.60 -11.70
C LEU A 69 4.63 -13.84 -12.23
N LEU A 70 3.31 -13.77 -12.32
CA LEU A 70 2.49 -14.85 -12.88
C LEU A 70 2.83 -15.13 -14.36
N GLN A 71 3.12 -14.10 -15.16
CA GLN A 71 3.53 -14.28 -16.56
C GLN A 71 4.90 -14.94 -16.68
N ILE A 72 5.84 -14.59 -15.79
CA ILE A 72 7.17 -15.22 -15.73
C ILE A 72 7.04 -16.71 -15.39
N GLN A 73 6.22 -17.06 -14.40
CA GLN A 73 5.99 -18.47 -14.02
C GLN A 73 5.36 -19.29 -15.16
N LYS A 74 4.37 -18.73 -15.87
CA LYS A 74 3.72 -19.37 -17.02
C LYS A 74 4.68 -19.62 -18.19
N THR A 75 5.64 -18.73 -18.40
CA THR A 75 6.66 -18.92 -19.44
C THR A 75 7.70 -19.94 -19.01
N ALA A 76 8.09 -19.98 -17.73
CA ALA A 76 9.01 -20.98 -17.20
C ALA A 76 8.48 -22.42 -17.25
N THR A 77 7.16 -22.62 -17.15
CA THR A 77 6.52 -23.96 -17.17
C THR A 77 6.16 -24.46 -18.58
N ARG A 78 6.35 -23.64 -19.63
CA ARG A 78 6.11 -24.03 -21.03
C ARG A 78 7.36 -24.56 -21.75
N HIS A 79 8.49 -24.61 -21.07
CA HIS A 79 9.77 -25.17 -21.53
C HIS A 79 10.07 -26.47 -20.79
#